data_AF-A0AAV8ZMT3-F1
#
_entry.id   AF-A0AAV8ZMT3-F1
#
_cell.length_a   1.000
_cell.length_b   1.000
_cell.length_c   1.000
_cell.angle_alpha   90.00
_cell.angle_beta   90.00
_cell.angle_gamma   90.00
#
_symmetry.space_group_name_H-M   'P 1'
#
loop_
_entity.id
_entity.type
_entity.pdbx_description
1 polymer ?
#
loop_
_entity_poly.entity_id
_entity_poly.type
_entity_poly.pdbx_seq_one_letter_code
_entity_poly.pdbx_strand_id
1 'polypeptide(L)' 'MGSLTNESSGQIQLWQFLLELLSDSSNAACITWEGTNGEFKLTDPDEVARRWGERKSKPNMNYDKLSRALR' A
#
# COMPACT_ATOMS: atom_id res chain seq x y z
N MET A 1 24.78 -8.15 -5.54
CA MET A 1 23.33 -7.85 -5.61
C MET A 1 22.69 -8.43 -4.38
N GLY A 2 22.69 -7.70 -3.26
CA GLY A 2 22.04 -8.14 -2.03
C GLY A 2 20.69 -7.44 -1.93
N SER A 3 19.60 -8.18 -2.07
CA SER A 3 18.31 -7.69 -1.59
C SER A 3 18.26 -7.96 -0.10
N LEU A 4 18.33 -6.88 0.66
CA LEU A 4 18.27 -6.85 2.11
C LEU A 4 16.84 -7.12 2.57
N THR A 5 16.75 -7.73 3.76
CA THR A 5 15.58 -7.84 4.63
C THR A 5 14.49 -8.83 4.21
N ASN A 6 14.76 -10.09 4.56
CA ASN A 6 13.77 -11.05 5.02
C ASN A 6 13.30 -10.64 6.44
N GLU A 7 12.69 -9.46 6.58
CA GLU A 7 12.12 -9.01 7.86
C GLU A 7 10.65 -9.41 7.92
N SER A 8 10.26 -10.00 9.05
CA SER A 8 8.91 -10.45 9.40
C SER A 8 7.81 -9.65 8.69
N SER A 9 7.05 -10.31 7.82
CA SER A 9 6.00 -9.71 6.97
C SER A 9 4.98 -8.84 7.74
N GLY A 10 4.90 -8.96 9.06
CA GLY A 10 4.08 -8.13 9.94
C GLY A 10 4.62 -6.72 10.28
N GLN A 11 5.91 -6.39 10.05
CA GLN A 11 6.50 -5.11 10.49
C GLN A 11 6.48 -3.98 9.45
N ILE A 12 5.96 -4.21 8.25
CA ILE A 12 5.87 -3.17 7.21
C ILE A 12 5.03 -1.96 7.67
N GLN A 13 5.49 -0.75 7.34
CA GLN A 13 4.77 0.51 7.55
C GLN A 13 3.87 0.83 6.35
N LEU A 14 2.81 1.61 6.56
CA LEU A 14 1.84 1.91 5.50
C LEU A 14 2.50 2.60 4.29
N TRP A 15 3.41 3.57 4.53
CA TRP A 15 4.09 4.27 3.44
C TRP A 15 4.99 3.33 2.61
N GLN A 16 5.69 2.38 3.23
CA GLN A 16 6.50 1.39 2.52
C GLN A 16 5.62 0.49 1.67
N PHE A 17 4.49 0.04 2.22
CA PHE A 17 3.51 -0.77 1.49
C PHE A 17 2.93 -0.04 0.27
N LEU A 18 2.59 1.25 0.42
CA LEU A 18 2.08 2.03 -0.71
C LEU A 18 3.15 2.22 -1.79
N LEU A 19 4.40 2.48 -1.41
CA LEU A 19 5.52 2.56 -2.35
C LEU A 19 5.79 1.22 -3.05
N GLU A 20 5.68 0.09 -2.34
CA GLU A 20 5.76 -1.25 -2.94
C GLU A 20 4.70 -1.44 -4.02
N LEU A 21 3.43 -1.11 -3.73
CA LEU A 21 2.36 -1.20 -4.74
C LEU A 21 2.62 -0.28 -5.93
N LEU A 22 3.06 0.95 -5.66
CA LEU A 22 3.38 1.97 -6.67
C LEU A 22 4.62 1.63 -7.51
N SER A 23 5.48 0.70 -7.06
CA SER A 23 6.67 0.27 -7.80
C SER A 23 6.36 -0.69 -8.95
N ASP A 24 5.16 -1.30 -8.95
CA ASP A 24 4.69 -2.21 -10.00
C ASP A 24 3.45 -1.63 -10.69
N SER A 25 3.59 -1.29 -11.97
CA SER A 25 2.51 -0.69 -12.78
C SER A 25 1.33 -1.64 -12.99
N SER A 26 1.48 -2.95 -12.73
CA SER A 26 0.36 -3.90 -12.72
C SER A 26 -0.71 -3.55 -11.67
N ASN A 27 -0.36 -2.79 -10.63
CA ASN A 27 -1.27 -2.32 -9.60
C ASN A 27 -2.06 -1.07 -9.98
N ALA A 28 -1.90 -0.51 -11.19
CA ALA A 28 -2.57 0.72 -11.62
C ALA A 28 -4.10 0.70 -11.48
N ALA A 29 -4.71 -0.49 -11.48
CA ALA A 29 -6.13 -0.68 -11.23
C ALA A 29 -6.57 -0.28 -9.81
N CYS A 30 -5.67 -0.29 -8.81
CA CYS A 30 -5.99 0.11 -7.44
C CYS A 30 -5.16 1.27 -6.87
N ILE A 31 -3.92 1.47 -7.35
CA ILE A 31 -3.08 2.61 -6.97
C ILE A 31 -2.09 2.94 -8.09
N THR A 32 -1.90 4.23 -8.37
CA THR A 32 -0.97 4.67 -9.42
C THR A 32 -0.40 6.05 -9.13
N TRP A 33 0.80 6.32 -9.65
CA TRP A 33 1.37 7.66 -9.67
C TRP A 33 0.51 8.58 -10.54
N GLU A 34 0.30 9.82 -10.10
CA GLU A 34 -0.47 10.82 -10.83
C GLU A 34 0.08 12.21 -10.53
N GLY A 35 0.10 13.10 -11.52
CA GLY A 35 0.53 14.48 -11.29
C GLY A 35 2.04 14.65 -11.25
N THR A 36 2.53 15.40 -10.28
CA THR A 36 3.94 15.76 -10.12
C THR A 36 4.69 14.78 -9.22
N ASN A 37 6.00 15.01 -9.03
CA ASN A 37 6.87 14.07 -8.35
C ASN A 37 6.38 13.73 -6.92
N GLY A 38 6.04 12.46 -6.69
CA GLY A 38 5.58 11.95 -5.40
C GLY A 38 4.06 12.00 -5.18
N GLU A 39 3.29 12.51 -6.14
CA GLU A 39 1.82 12.50 -6.10
C GLU A 39 1.28 11.17 -6.64
N PHE A 40 0.30 10.60 -5.96
CA PHE A 40 -0.36 9.36 -6.35
C PHE A 40 -1.84 9.42 -6.03
N LYS A 41 -2.61 8.55 -6.69
CA LYS A 41 -4.03 8.34 -6.40
C LYS A 41 -4.32 6.87 -6.09
N LEU A 42 -5.34 6.67 -5.28
CA LEU A 42 -5.97 5.36 -5.08
C LEU A 42 -7.12 5.25 -6.08
N THR A 43 -6.93 4.44 -7.14
CA THR A 43 -7.97 4.18 -8.15
C THR A 43 -9.04 3.22 -7.64
N ASP A 44 -8.66 2.32 -6.72
CA ASP A 44 -9.55 1.46 -5.95
C ASP A 44 -9.10 1.46 -4.47
N PRO A 45 -9.62 2.40 -3.66
CA PRO A 45 -9.24 2.54 -2.26
C PRO A 45 -9.59 1.31 -1.40
N ASP A 46 -10.67 0.59 -1.75
CA ASP A 46 -11.12 -0.60 -1.03
C ASP A 46 -10.18 -1.78 -1.28
N GLU A 47 -9.73 -1.99 -2.52
CA GLU A 47 -8.75 -3.03 -2.84
C GLU A 47 -7.39 -2.75 -2.16
N VAL A 48 -6.96 -1.48 -2.10
CA VAL A 48 -5.73 -1.11 -1.37
C VAL A 48 -5.88 -1.39 0.13
N ALA A 49 -7.04 -1.07 0.72
CA ALA A 49 -7.33 -1.38 2.12
C ALA A 49 -7.40 -2.90 2.38
N ARG A 50 -7.98 -3.67 1.47
CA ARG A 50 -8.03 -5.14 1.55
C ARG A 50 -6.62 -5.74 1.56
N ARG A 51 -5.77 -5.35 0.61
CA ARG A 51 -4.38 -5.80 0.52
C ARG A 51 -3.55 -5.38 1.74
N TRP A 52 -3.80 -4.19 2.29
CA TRP A 52 -3.17 -3.76 3.55
C TRP A 52 -3.62 -4.62 4.74
N GLY A 53 -4.91 -4.93 4.80
CA GLY A 53 -5.47 -5.86 5.79
C GLY A 53 -4.82 -7.23 5.72
N GLU A 54 -4.69 -7.79 4.52
CA GLU A 54 -4.00 -9.05 4.27
C GLU A 54 -2.54 -8.99 4.71
N ARG A 55 -1.80 -7.94 4.34
CA ARG A 55 -0.40 -7.73 4.72
C ARG A 55 -0.18 -7.66 6.24
N LYS A 56 -1.14 -7.08 6.99
CA LYS A 56 -1.05 -6.91 8.45
C LYS A 56 -1.84 -7.94 9.25
N SER A 57 -2.41 -8.96 8.59
CA SER A 57 -3.32 -9.94 9.20
C SER A 57 -4.49 -9.28 9.97
N LYS A 58 -5.07 -8.22 9.40
CA LYS A 58 -6.22 -7.47 9.92
C LYS A 58 -7.41 -7.62 8.98
N PRO A 59 -8.26 -8.68 9.11
CA PRO A 59 -9.33 -8.97 8.16
C PRO A 59 -10.44 -7.90 8.12
N ASN A 60 -10.55 -7.08 9.16
CA ASN A 60 -11.54 -5.99 9.25
C ASN A 60 -10.98 -4.63 8.78
N MET A 61 -9.90 -4.62 7.99
CA MET A 61 -9.36 -3.39 7.39
C MET A 61 -10.32 -2.88 6.30
N ASN A 62 -10.48 -1.56 6.23
CA ASN A 62 -11.26 -0.87 5.20
C ASN A 62 -10.64 0.51 4.93
N TYR A 63 -11.14 1.22 3.91
CA TYR A 63 -10.56 2.49 3.51
C TYR A 63 -10.65 3.56 4.62
N ASP A 64 -11.72 3.63 5.40
CA ASP A 64 -11.85 4.58 6.52
C ASP A 64 -10.73 4.43 7.55
N LYS A 65 -10.36 3.18 7.88
CA LYS A 65 -9.27 2.88 8.82
C LYS A 65 -7.91 3.16 8.20
N LEU A 66 -7.71 2.80 6.93
CA LEU A 66 -6.46 3.06 6.22
C LEU A 66 -6.20 4.55 6.06
N SER A 67 -7.20 5.31 5.61
CA SER A 67 -7.10 6.76 5.40
C SER A 67 -6.86 7.54 6.69
N ARG A 68 -7.25 7.00 7.86
CA ARG A 68 -6.87 7.58 9.15
C ARG A 68 -5.38 7.43 9.45
N ALA A 69 -4.73 6.37 8.98
CA ALA A 69 -3.28 6.16 9.16
C ALA A 69 -2.43 6.93 8.13
N LEU A 70 -3.05 7.53 7.11
CA LEU A 70 -2.38 8.43 6.14
C LEU A 70 -2.34 9.89 6.59
N ARG A 71 -3.07 10.24 7.65
CA ARG A 71 -3.11 11.59 8.24
C ARG A 71 -2.09 11.71 9.36
#